data_AF-A0A1G8P6F9-F1
#
_entry.id   AF-A0A1G8P6F9-F1
#
_cell.length_a   1.000
_cell.length_b   1.000
_cell.length_c   1.000
_cell.angle_alpha   90.00
_cell.angle_beta   90.00
_cell.angle_gamma   90.00
#
_symmetry.space_group_name_H-M   'P 1'
#
loop_
_entity.id
_entity.type
_entity.pdbx_description
1 polymer ?
#
loop_
_entity_poly.entity_id
_entity_poly.type
_entity_poly.pdbx_seq_one_letter_code
_entity_poly.pdbx_strand_id
1 'polypeptide(L)' 'MGLDDLSPSVLLEAYHKAKEMELDEDFINILKKTLEAHLVHQ' A
#
# COMPACT_ATOMS: atom_id res chain seq x y z
N MET A 1 0.18 -3.21 14.97
CA MET A 1 0.73 -3.62 13.67
C MET A 1 -0.15 -2.96 12.61
N GLY A 2 0.32 -1.82 12.12
CA GLY A 2 -0.34 -1.07 11.05
C GLY A 2 0.35 -1.31 9.71
N LEU A 3 -0.21 -0.74 8.62
CA LEU A 3 0.44 -0.79 7.31
C LEU A 3 1.81 -0.09 7.30
N ASP A 4 2.05 0.82 8.23
CA ASP A 4 3.32 1.55 8.38
C ASP A 4 4.51 0.68 8.79
N ASP A 5 4.24 -0.47 9.41
CA ASP A 5 5.26 -1.45 9.84
C ASP A 5 5.72 -2.37 8.68
N LEU A 6 5.02 -2.34 7.54
CA LEU A 6 5.33 -3.18 6.38
C LEU A 6 6.49 -2.61 5.57
N SER A 7 7.32 -3.48 5.01
CA SER A 7 8.36 -3.04 4.08
C SER A 7 7.72 -2.49 2.78
N PRO A 8 8.37 -1.53 2.11
CA PRO A 8 7.87 -0.97 0.85
C PRO A 8 7.55 -2.03 -0.21
N SER A 9 8.34 -3.12 -0.26
CA SER A 9 8.12 -4.25 -1.17
C SER A 9 6.80 -4.99 -0.91
N VAL A 10 6.44 -5.20 0.36
CA VAL A 10 5.20 -5.89 0.74
C VAL A 10 3.99 -5.00 0.49
N LEU A 11 4.11 -3.70 0.78
CA LEU A 11 3.05 -2.73 0.47
C LEU A 11 2.79 -2.63 -1.03
N LEU A 12 3.84 -2.65 -1.84
CA LEU A 12 3.74 -2.62 -3.30
C LEU A 12 3.02 -3.86 -3.83
N GLU A 13 3.43 -5.05 -3.36
CA GLU A 13 2.77 -6.30 -3.73
C GLU A 13 1.30 -6.33 -3.32
N ALA A 14 0.99 -5.87 -2.10
CA ALA A 14 -0.39 -5.76 -1.61
C ALA A 14 -1.23 -4.80 -2.47
N TYR A 15 -0.67 -3.65 -2.86
CA TYR A 15 -1.34 -2.70 -3.75
C TYR A 15 -1.65 -3.31 -5.13
N HIS A 16 -0.70 -4.02 -5.73
CA HIS A 16 -0.93 -4.69 -7.02
C HIS A 16 -2.01 -5.77 -6.92
N LYS A 17 -1.94 -6.64 -5.91
CA LYS A 17 -2.95 -7.68 -5.66
C LYS A 17 -4.33 -7.08 -5.41
N ALA A 18 -4.41 -6.00 -4.64
CA ALA A 18 -5.68 -5.32 -4.37
C ALA A 18 -6.34 -4.79 -5.66
N LYS A 19 -5.54 -4.28 -6.61
CA LYS A 19 -6.05 -3.84 -7.92
C LYS A 19 -6.47 -5.00 -8.81
N GLU A 20 -5.70 -6.08 -8.83
CA GLU A 20 -6.04 -7.29 -9.62
C GLU A 20 -7.32 -7.96 -9.13
N MET A 21 -7.57 -7.92 -7.83
CA MET A 21 -8.74 -8.48 -7.19
C MET A 21 -9.95 -7.53 -7.19
N GLU A 22 -9.82 -6.34 -7.77
CA GLU A 22 -10.84 -5.28 -7.77
C GLU A 22 -11.39 -5.02 -6.36
N LEU A 23 -10.48 -4.98 -5.37
CA LEU A 23 -10.85 -4.65 -4.00
C LEU A 23 -11.31 -3.19 -3.90
N ASP A 24 -11.92 -2.88 -2.77
CA ASP A 24 -12.41 -1.56 -2.43
C ASP A 24 -11.40 -0.43 -2.74
N GLU A 25 -11.88 0.61 -3.41
CA GLU A 25 -11.04 1.72 -3.86
C GLU A 25 -10.44 2.51 -2.70
N ASP A 26 -11.14 2.61 -1.56
CA ASP A 26 -10.60 3.27 -0.37
C ASP A 26 -9.43 2.47 0.20
N PHE A 27 -9.54 1.13 0.24
CA PHE A 27 -8.43 0.26 0.63
C PHE A 27 -7.21 0.41 -0.29
N ILE A 28 -7.43 0.41 -1.61
CA ILE A 28 -6.36 0.62 -2.60
C ILE A 28 -5.69 2.00 -2.39
N ASN A 29 -6.49 3.03 -2.12
CA ASN A 29 -6.00 4.39 -1.86
C ASN A 29 -5.20 4.49 -0.56
N ILE A 30 -5.58 3.75 0.47
CA ILE A 30 -4.81 3.67 1.73
C ILE A 30 -3.43 3.07 1.44
N LEU A 31 -3.35 1.94 0.73
CA LEU A 31 -2.07 1.31 0.36
C LEU A 31 -1.18 2.26 -0.44
N LYS A 32 -1.76 2.97 -1.41
CA LYS A 32 -1.04 3.97 -2.22
C LYS A 32 -0.48 5.11 -1.36
N LYS A 33 -1.28 5.68 -0.46
CA LYS A 33 -0.83 6.77 0.43
C LYS A 33 0.28 6.32 1.37
N THR A 34 0.18 5.11 1.92
CA THR A 34 1.23 4.55 2.78
C THR A 34 2.53 4.31 2.00
N LEU A 35 2.45 3.83 0.74
CA LEU A 35 3.61 3.69 -0.14
C LEU A 35 4.28 5.05 -0.43
N GLU A 36 3.49 6.06 -0.78
CA GLU A 36 4.00 7.41 -1.04
C GLU A 36 4.65 8.02 0.22
N ALA A 37 4.07 7.80 1.41
CA ALA A 37 4.62 8.27 2.67
C ALA A 37 5.98 7.63 3.01
N HIS A 38 6.18 6.35 2.67
CA HIS A 38 7.46 5.64 2.82
C HIS A 38 8.54 6.18 1.88
N LEU A 39 8.17 6.58 0.66
CA LEU A 39 9.11 7.11 -0.33
C LEU A 39 9.54 8.56 -0.03
N VAL A 40 8.67 9.37 0.59
CA VAL A 40 8.98 10.77 0.94
C VAL A 40 9.87 10.87 2.19
N HIS A 41 9.89 9.85 3.05
CA HIS A 41 10.70 9.81 4.27
C HIS A 41 12.07 9.12 4.10
N GLN A 42 12.50 8.80 2.87
CA GLN A 42 13.89 8.39 2.56
C GLN A 42 14.73 9.57 2.08
#